data_AF-J1SS65-F1
#
_entry.id   AF-J1SS65-F1
#
_cell.length_a   1.000
_cell.length_b   1.000
_cell.length_c   1.000
_cell.angle_alpha   90.00
_cell.angle_beta   90.00
_cell.angle_gamma   90.00
#
_symmetry.space_group_name_H-M   'P 1'
#
loop_
_entity.id
_entity.type
_entity.pdbx_description
1 polymer ?
#
loop_
_entity_poly.entity_id
_entity_poly.type
_entity_poly.pdbx_seq_one_letter_code
_entity_poly.pdbx_strand_id
1 'polypeptide(L)'
;MTAYQNQSRRATPDLIDVFIIILLAGAIDIFIFTIATQFVARNTFQQLPSFLTDAYKAVWASVVSGTAGVGLVIVKSLRSTRIRRPNYLLWVLATAGTSVVAIVLVAILAQILNPRPALTVPPGVALISSGMSAPSTFEFKPLPGAPGAEFDLVGTFAVSSNEVTGELKSGSFTIPNGLKYAPQKISEAAFRVCYLHSVYGADQMDLFPPIAKSENAIPLNIAPEMGKAYTIPPGKFKFQLPSDINPQRAWLCSALNTDFGYIPMQ
;
A
#
# COMPACT_ATOMS: atom_id res chain seq x y z
N MET A 1 56.38 47.42 -0.25
CA MET A 1 55.89 46.31 0.60
C MET A 1 54.64 46.77 1.33
N THR A 2 53.47 46.48 0.77
CA THR A 2 52.16 46.79 1.38
C THR A 2 51.52 45.49 1.85
N ALA A 3 51.43 45.33 3.17
CA ALA A 3 50.87 44.14 3.80
C ALA A 3 49.33 44.13 3.66
N TYR A 4 48.81 43.11 2.97
CA TYR A 4 47.39 42.77 2.98
C TYR A 4 47.04 42.11 4.32
N GLN A 5 46.55 42.89 5.29
CA GLN A 5 45.88 42.37 6.48
C GLN A 5 44.46 41.92 6.10
N ASN A 6 44.32 40.68 5.62
CA ASN A 6 43.02 40.01 5.52
C ASN A 6 42.59 39.58 6.93
N GLN A 7 42.02 40.52 7.69
CA GLN A 7 41.23 40.19 8.88
C GLN A 7 39.97 39.45 8.43
N SER A 8 40.02 38.12 8.49
CA SER A 8 38.85 37.26 8.47
C SER A 8 38.03 37.53 9.74
N ARG A 9 37.19 38.58 9.67
CA ARG A 9 36.13 38.80 10.65
C ARG A 9 35.31 37.53 10.72
N ARG A 10 35.40 36.81 11.84
CA ARG A 10 34.48 35.72 12.17
C ARG A 10 33.07 36.30 12.12
N ALA A 11 32.33 35.93 11.07
CA ALA A 11 30.91 36.22 11.00
C ALA A 11 30.23 35.36 12.07
N THR A 12 29.91 35.97 13.21
CA THR A 12 29.04 35.35 14.20
C THR A 12 27.61 35.40 13.64
N PRO A 13 26.97 34.25 13.34
CA PRO A 13 25.60 34.24 12.88
C PRO A 13 24.70 34.84 13.96
N ASP A 14 23.76 35.68 13.55
CA ASP A 14 22.78 36.27 14.47
C ASP A 14 21.85 35.17 14.99
N LEU A 15 21.26 35.34 16.17
CA LEU A 15 20.34 34.37 16.77
C LEU A 15 19.19 34.04 15.82
N ILE A 16 18.74 35.05 15.07
CA ILE A 16 17.68 34.94 14.07
C ILE A 16 18.12 34.04 12.90
N ASP A 17 19.37 34.16 12.45
CA ASP A 17 19.92 33.31 11.37
C ASP A 17 19.96 31.84 11.80
N VAL A 18 20.35 31.58 13.06
CA VAL A 18 20.36 30.21 13.62
C VAL A 18 18.95 29.64 13.69
N PHE A 19 17.97 30.43 14.13
CA PHE A 19 16.57 30.00 14.17
C PHE A 19 16.03 29.66 12.78
N ILE A 20 16.30 30.50 11.78
CA ILE A 20 15.89 30.25 10.39
C ILE A 20 16.50 28.96 9.86
N ILE A 21 17.78 28.71 10.12
CA ILE A 21 18.47 27.48 9.68
C ILE A 21 17.85 26.24 10.31
N ILE A 22 17.57 26.25 11.61
CA ILE A 22 16.94 25.11 12.31
C ILE A 22 15.53 24.84 11.77
N LEU A 23 14.75 25.89 11.54
CA LEU A 23 13.38 25.77 11.01
C LEU A 23 13.40 25.21 9.58
N LEU A 24 14.33 25.68 8.75
CA LEU A 24 14.50 25.18 7.39
C LEU A 24 14.98 23.73 7.36
N ALA A 25 15.92 23.36 8.24
CA ALA A 25 16.41 21.98 8.38
C ALA A 25 15.27 21.04 8.80
N GLY A 26 14.48 21.41 9.81
CA GLY A 26 13.32 20.62 10.24
C GLY A 26 12.27 20.48 9.14
N ALA A 27 12.01 21.55 8.36
CA ALA A 27 11.09 21.48 7.21
C ALA A 27 11.60 20.54 6.11
N ILE A 28 12.91 20.55 5.83
CA ILE A 28 13.55 19.62 4.90
C ILE A 28 13.42 18.19 5.42
N ASP A 29 13.73 17.93 6.70
CA ASP A 29 13.62 16.60 7.29
C ASP A 29 12.18 16.06 7.21
N ILE A 30 11.18 16.89 7.51
CA ILE A 30 9.76 16.52 7.38
C ILE A 30 9.41 16.21 5.92
N PHE A 31 9.94 16.98 4.96
CA PHE A 31 9.72 16.75 3.54
C PHE A 31 10.34 15.43 3.07
N ILE A 32 11.59 15.15 3.48
CA ILE A 32 12.28 13.89 3.21
C ILE A 32 11.51 12.72 3.82
N PHE A 33 11.06 12.86 5.07
CA PHE A 33 10.28 11.83 5.76
C PHE A 33 8.95 11.56 5.05
N THR A 34 8.27 12.62 4.60
CA THR A 34 7.02 12.51 3.83
C THR A 34 7.25 11.74 2.53
N ILE A 35 8.30 12.09 1.77
CA ILE A 35 8.64 11.40 0.53
C ILE A 35 8.98 9.92 0.80
N ALA A 36 9.80 9.64 1.82
CA ALA A 36 10.16 8.29 2.22
C ALA A 36 8.93 7.45 2.58
N THR A 37 7.95 8.03 3.30
CA THR A 37 6.71 7.31 3.66
C THR A 37 5.85 6.96 2.43
N GLN A 38 5.83 7.80 1.39
CA GLN A 38 5.11 7.46 0.16
C GLN A 38 5.79 6.34 -0.63
N PHE A 39 7.12 6.27 -0.62
CA PHE A 39 7.85 5.22 -1.34
C PHE A 39 7.78 3.83 -0.69
N VAL A 40 7.65 3.76 0.63
CA VAL A 40 7.67 2.48 1.35
C VAL A 40 6.37 1.68 1.19
N ALA A 41 5.28 2.27 0.65
CA ALA A 41 4.01 1.57 0.33
C ALA A 41 3.48 0.63 1.43
N ARG A 42 3.87 0.85 2.70
CA ARG A 42 3.31 0.16 3.85
C ARG A 42 2.15 0.98 4.38
N ASN A 43 0.97 0.34 4.46
CA ASN A 43 -0.27 0.95 4.99
C ASN A 43 -0.12 1.49 6.43
N THR A 44 0.95 1.13 7.15
CA THR A 44 1.25 1.63 8.50
C THR A 44 1.44 3.16 8.57
N PHE A 45 1.77 3.82 7.45
CA PHE A 45 1.93 5.28 7.40
C PHE A 45 0.82 6.03 6.66
N GLN A 46 -0.22 5.33 6.17
CA GLN A 46 -1.38 5.98 5.53
C GLN A 46 -2.33 6.61 6.55
N GLN A 47 -2.37 6.07 7.78
CA GLN A 47 -3.06 6.69 8.91
C GLN A 47 -2.02 7.39 9.79
N LEU A 48 -1.52 8.52 9.32
CA LEU A 48 -0.82 9.45 10.20
C LEU A 48 -1.80 9.87 11.31
N PRO A 49 -1.37 9.89 12.58
CA PRO A 49 -2.19 10.43 13.66
C PRO A 49 -2.74 11.82 13.29
N SER A 50 -3.96 12.13 13.69
CA SER A 50 -4.65 13.37 13.27
C SER A 50 -3.79 14.62 13.49
N PHE A 51 -3.02 14.66 14.58
CA PHE A 51 -2.10 15.77 14.87
C PHE A 51 -1.01 15.96 13.82
N LEU A 52 -0.50 14.89 13.20
CA LEU A 52 0.51 14.95 12.14
C LEU A 52 -0.11 15.38 10.81
N THR A 53 -1.31 14.91 10.48
CA THR A 53 -2.03 15.40 9.29
C THR A 53 -2.42 16.86 9.40
N ASP A 54 -2.83 17.30 10.59
CA ASP A 54 -3.22 18.69 10.82
C ASP A 54 -1.99 19.59 10.85
N ALA A 55 -0.88 19.13 11.44
CA ALA A 55 0.41 19.83 11.36
C ALA A 55 0.92 19.90 9.91
N TYR A 56 0.85 18.81 9.14
CA TYR A 56 1.23 18.80 7.73
C TYR A 56 0.38 19.76 6.89
N LYS A 57 -0.95 19.73 7.08
CA LYS A 57 -1.88 20.67 6.41
C LYS A 57 -1.61 22.11 6.82
N ALA A 58 -1.34 22.37 8.10
CA ALA A 58 -1.01 23.71 8.59
C ALA A 58 0.33 24.21 8.01
N VAL A 59 1.34 23.33 7.94
CA VAL A 59 2.63 23.62 7.30
C VAL A 59 2.42 23.90 5.82
N TRP A 60 1.72 23.05 5.07
CA TRP A 60 1.47 23.28 3.65
C TRP A 60 0.57 24.47 3.37
N ALA A 61 -0.44 24.72 4.20
CA ALA A 61 -1.23 25.94 4.13
C ALA A 61 -0.36 27.17 4.39
N SER A 62 0.59 27.11 5.33
CA SER A 62 1.57 28.18 5.59
C SER A 62 2.63 28.31 4.50
N VAL A 63 3.00 27.23 3.81
CA VAL A 63 3.93 27.24 2.68
C VAL A 63 3.23 27.80 1.43
N VAL A 64 2.00 27.39 1.15
CA VAL A 64 1.22 27.88 0.01
C VAL A 64 0.79 29.34 0.21
N SER A 65 0.41 29.75 1.43
CA SER A 65 0.11 31.15 1.74
C SER A 65 1.38 32.00 1.95
N GLY A 66 2.46 31.41 2.47
CA GLY A 66 3.72 32.07 2.78
C GLY A 66 4.69 32.17 1.60
N THR A 67 4.59 31.34 0.56
CA THR A 67 5.40 31.48 -0.67
C THR A 67 5.17 32.82 -1.38
N ALA A 68 3.98 33.42 -1.24
CA ALA A 68 3.71 34.78 -1.70
C ALA A 68 4.51 35.86 -0.93
N GLY A 69 4.76 35.65 0.37
CA GLY A 69 5.54 36.59 1.21
C GLY A 69 7.04 36.31 1.21
N VAL A 70 7.45 35.04 1.28
CA VAL A 70 8.85 34.60 1.28
C VAL A 70 9.50 34.82 -0.09
N GLY A 71 8.76 34.61 -1.20
CA GLY A 71 9.24 34.95 -2.54
C GLY A 71 9.57 36.44 -2.67
N LEU A 72 8.75 37.31 -2.07
CA LEU A 72 8.97 38.76 -2.11
C LEU A 72 10.16 39.20 -1.24
N VAL A 73 10.39 38.56 -0.09
CA VAL A 73 11.55 38.80 0.78
C VAL A 73 12.84 38.28 0.14
N ILE A 74 12.82 37.10 -0.48
CA ILE A 74 13.98 36.55 -1.23
C ILE A 74 14.32 37.45 -2.43
N VAL A 75 13.32 37.88 -3.21
CA VAL A 75 13.52 38.80 -4.35
C VAL A 75 14.03 40.16 -3.87
N LYS A 76 13.51 40.70 -2.76
CA LYS A 76 13.97 41.97 -2.18
C LYS A 76 15.39 41.85 -1.58
N SER A 77 15.72 40.72 -0.98
CA SER A 77 17.06 40.40 -0.46
C SER A 77 18.07 40.18 -1.59
N LEU A 78 17.67 39.57 -2.71
CA LEU A 78 18.51 39.41 -3.90
C LEU A 78 18.75 40.74 -4.64
N ARG A 79 17.79 41.68 -4.58
CA ARG A 79 17.95 43.04 -5.14
C ARG A 79 18.79 43.96 -4.27
N SER A 80 18.86 43.72 -2.97
CA SER A 80 19.57 44.59 -2.02
C SER A 80 20.86 43.92 -1.57
N THR A 81 21.98 44.11 -2.29
CA THR A 81 23.31 44.25 -1.68
C THR A 81 24.40 44.54 -2.72
N ARG A 82 24.97 45.76 -2.62
CA ARG A 82 26.23 46.18 -3.26
C ARG A 82 27.44 45.98 -2.34
N ILE A 83 27.36 45.02 -1.41
CA ILE A 83 28.39 44.73 -0.41
C ILE A 83 28.68 43.23 -0.42
N ARG A 84 29.94 42.86 -0.73
CA ARG A 84 30.46 41.48 -0.75
C ARG A 84 30.40 40.85 0.65
N ARG A 85 29.25 40.30 1.05
CA ARG A 85 29.18 39.28 2.09
C ARG A 85 28.85 37.93 1.43
N PRO A 86 29.44 36.81 1.88
CA PRO A 86 29.09 35.50 1.36
C PRO A 86 27.60 35.25 1.59
N ASN A 87 26.89 34.91 0.51
CA ASN A 87 25.43 34.78 0.50
C ASN A 87 25.07 33.39 1.08
N TYR A 88 25.06 33.25 2.41
CA TYR A 88 24.75 31.99 3.10
C TYR A 88 23.38 31.43 2.71
N LEU A 89 22.40 32.30 2.42
CA LEU A 89 21.08 31.90 1.94
C LEU A 89 21.15 31.11 0.61
N LEU A 90 22.03 31.55 -0.31
CA LEU A 90 22.24 30.87 -1.58
C LEU A 90 22.84 29.48 -1.37
N TRP A 91 23.78 29.35 -0.44
CA TRP A 91 24.39 28.06 -0.09
C TRP A 91 23.38 27.10 0.53
N VAL A 92 22.55 27.57 1.46
CA VAL A 92 21.50 26.75 2.08
C VAL A 92 20.48 26.28 1.04
N LEU A 93 20.04 27.16 0.14
CA LEU A 93 19.14 26.79 -0.97
C LEU A 93 19.80 25.79 -1.94
N ALA A 94 21.09 25.96 -2.25
CA ALA A 94 21.82 25.04 -3.10
C ALA A 94 21.96 23.64 -2.46
N THR A 95 22.27 23.56 -1.17
CA THR A 95 22.38 22.29 -0.46
C THR A 95 21.02 21.59 -0.30
N ALA A 96 19.96 22.36 -0.03
CA ALA A 96 18.60 21.82 0.02
C ALA A 96 18.15 21.31 -1.36
N GLY A 97 18.36 22.10 -2.41
CA GLY A 97 18.01 21.73 -3.79
C GLY A 97 18.75 20.49 -4.27
N THR A 98 20.05 20.40 -4.00
CA THR A 98 20.86 19.21 -4.33
C THR A 98 20.38 17.97 -3.58
N SER A 99 19.98 18.10 -2.31
CA SER A 99 19.43 17.00 -1.52
C SER A 99 18.10 16.49 -2.09
N VAL A 100 17.18 17.39 -2.47
CA VAL A 100 15.92 17.02 -3.11
C VAL A 100 16.15 16.30 -4.44
N VAL A 101 17.05 16.83 -5.28
CA VAL A 101 17.41 16.18 -6.55
C VAL A 101 17.99 14.79 -6.31
N ALA A 102 18.90 14.64 -5.34
CA ALA A 102 19.48 13.34 -5.01
C ALA A 102 18.41 12.32 -4.57
N ILE A 103 17.43 12.73 -3.75
CA ILE A 103 16.35 11.85 -3.29
C ILE A 103 15.45 11.43 -4.44
N VAL A 104 15.06 12.36 -5.31
CA VAL A 104 14.27 12.04 -6.51
C VAL A 104 15.02 11.07 -7.41
N LEU A 105 16.33 11.28 -7.58
CA LEU A 105 17.16 10.42 -8.42
C LEU A 105 17.30 9.02 -7.84
N VAL A 106 17.50 8.89 -6.53
CA VAL A 106 17.50 7.58 -5.82
C VAL A 106 16.15 6.88 -5.95
N ALA A 107 15.04 7.61 -5.84
CA ALA A 107 13.71 7.04 -5.99
C ALA A 107 13.44 6.50 -7.40
N ILE A 108 13.79 7.28 -8.43
CA ILE A 108 13.68 6.84 -9.83
C ILE A 108 14.59 5.63 -10.07
N LEU A 109 15.83 5.70 -9.59
CA LEU A 109 16.79 4.61 -9.73
C LEU A 109 16.30 3.34 -9.01
N ALA A 110 15.67 3.45 -7.84
CA ALA A 110 15.09 2.33 -7.12
C ALA A 110 13.94 1.67 -7.92
N GLN A 111 13.11 2.45 -8.62
CA GLN A 111 12.07 1.92 -9.49
C GLN A 111 12.64 1.20 -10.73
N ILE A 112 13.74 1.70 -11.29
CA ILE A 112 14.40 1.10 -12.46
C ILE A 112 15.17 -0.16 -12.08
N LEU A 113 15.93 -0.12 -10.98
CA LEU A 113 16.79 -1.24 -10.56
C LEU A 113 16.01 -2.38 -9.92
N ASN A 114 14.89 -2.08 -9.26
CA ASN A 114 14.00 -3.08 -8.69
C ASN A 114 12.61 -2.95 -9.34
N PRO A 115 12.46 -3.34 -10.63
CA PRO A 115 11.16 -3.43 -11.24
C PRO A 115 10.34 -4.41 -10.38
N ARG A 116 9.28 -3.90 -9.75
CA ARG A 116 8.42 -4.74 -8.93
C ARG A 116 7.87 -5.83 -9.84
N PRO A 117 8.02 -7.12 -9.50
CA PRO A 117 7.53 -8.18 -10.34
C PRO A 117 6.02 -7.99 -10.52
N ALA A 118 5.57 -7.99 -11.77
CA ALA A 118 4.15 -7.96 -12.07
C ALA A 118 3.53 -9.22 -11.47
N LEU A 119 2.55 -9.06 -10.60
CA LEU A 119 1.83 -10.20 -10.05
C LEU A 119 1.02 -10.81 -11.18
N THR A 120 1.21 -12.10 -11.40
CA THR A 120 0.42 -12.88 -12.35
C THR A 120 -0.72 -13.56 -11.62
N VAL A 121 -1.86 -13.68 -12.29
CA VAL A 121 -2.96 -14.50 -11.77
C VAL A 121 -2.45 -15.94 -11.65
N PRO A 122 -2.69 -16.64 -10.52
CA PRO A 122 -2.24 -18.00 -10.37
C PRO A 122 -2.80 -18.91 -11.49
N PRO A 123 -2.05 -19.93 -11.93
CA PRO A 123 -2.55 -20.89 -12.91
C PRO A 123 -3.63 -21.79 -12.30
N GLY A 124 -4.60 -22.20 -13.12
CA GLY A 124 -5.65 -23.15 -12.71
C GLY A 124 -6.80 -22.54 -11.89
N VAL A 125 -6.89 -21.22 -11.83
CA VAL A 125 -7.94 -20.52 -11.08
C VAL A 125 -9.14 -20.23 -11.95
N ALA A 126 -10.32 -20.17 -11.33
CA ALA A 126 -11.54 -19.79 -12.01
C ALA A 126 -11.60 -18.25 -12.18
N LEU A 127 -11.28 -17.78 -13.39
CA LEU A 127 -11.33 -16.36 -13.74
C LEU A 127 -12.76 -15.82 -13.75
N ILE A 128 -12.93 -14.58 -13.31
CA ILE A 128 -14.21 -13.87 -13.33
C ILE A 128 -14.27 -13.05 -14.61
N SER A 129 -14.75 -13.64 -15.69
CA SER A 129 -15.01 -12.88 -16.92
C SER A 129 -16.39 -12.22 -16.89
N SER A 130 -16.44 -10.92 -17.20
CA SER A 130 -17.70 -10.18 -17.34
C SER A 130 -18.50 -10.72 -18.52
N GLY A 131 -19.75 -11.13 -18.30
CA GLY A 131 -20.64 -11.64 -19.35
C GLY A 131 -20.77 -13.16 -19.42
N MET A 132 -20.20 -13.91 -18.47
CA MET A 132 -20.51 -15.34 -18.31
C MET A 132 -21.91 -15.53 -17.72
N SER A 133 -22.91 -15.57 -18.60
CA SER A 133 -24.25 -16.04 -18.26
C SER A 133 -24.29 -17.55 -17.98
N ALA A 134 -23.35 -18.31 -18.53
CA ALA A 134 -23.23 -19.74 -18.31
C ALA A 134 -22.47 -20.06 -17.00
N PRO A 135 -22.95 -21.05 -16.21
CA PRO A 135 -22.23 -21.51 -15.02
C PRO A 135 -20.85 -22.06 -15.40
N SER A 136 -19.81 -21.52 -14.80
CA SER A 136 -18.45 -22.04 -14.84
C SER A 136 -18.20 -22.94 -13.65
N THR A 137 -17.56 -24.08 -13.87
CA THR A 137 -17.11 -24.99 -12.81
C THR A 137 -15.80 -24.49 -12.23
N PHE A 138 -15.63 -24.61 -10.91
CA PHE A 138 -14.36 -24.40 -10.25
C PHE A 138 -13.96 -25.66 -9.47
N GLU A 139 -12.65 -25.93 -9.48
CA GLU A 139 -12.03 -27.01 -8.71
C GLU A 139 -10.75 -26.43 -8.10
N PHE A 140 -10.82 -26.09 -6.81
CA PHE A 140 -9.66 -25.62 -6.06
C PHE A 140 -8.98 -26.81 -5.42
N LYS A 141 -7.80 -27.17 -5.93
CA LYS A 141 -6.96 -28.21 -5.34
C LYS A 141 -5.94 -27.61 -4.39
N PRO A 142 -5.53 -28.36 -3.36
CA PRO A 142 -4.47 -27.90 -2.46
C PRO A 142 -3.17 -27.78 -3.27
N LEU A 143 -2.52 -26.61 -3.17
CA LEU A 143 -1.17 -26.45 -3.70
C LEU A 143 -0.18 -27.13 -2.73
N PRO A 144 0.59 -28.14 -3.18
CA PRO A 144 1.54 -28.82 -2.31
C PRO A 144 2.59 -27.84 -1.80
N GLY A 145 2.73 -27.74 -0.47
CA GLY A 145 3.71 -26.87 0.19
C GLY A 145 3.26 -25.42 0.40
N ALA A 146 2.02 -25.06 0.05
CA ALA A 146 1.49 -23.74 0.39
C ALA A 146 1.33 -23.60 1.92
N PRO A 147 1.80 -22.51 2.54
CA PRO A 147 1.61 -22.29 3.96
C PRO A 147 0.14 -21.96 4.26
N GLY A 148 -0.55 -22.79 5.04
CA GLY A 148 -1.93 -22.55 5.43
C GLY A 148 -2.78 -23.81 5.44
N ALA A 149 -4.10 -23.66 5.52
CA ALA A 149 -5.01 -24.78 5.33
C ALA A 149 -4.97 -25.26 3.87
N GLU A 150 -5.02 -26.57 3.68
CA GLU A 150 -5.19 -27.23 2.38
C GLU A 150 -6.68 -27.36 2.11
N PHE A 151 -7.14 -26.93 0.93
CA PHE A 151 -8.56 -27.02 0.57
C PHE A 151 -8.73 -27.82 -0.70
N ASP A 152 -9.81 -28.59 -0.72
CA ASP A 152 -10.32 -29.26 -1.91
C ASP A 152 -11.79 -28.83 -2.09
N LEU A 153 -12.05 -27.88 -2.99
CA LEU A 153 -13.37 -27.30 -3.19
C LEU A 153 -13.84 -27.49 -4.62
N VAL A 154 -15.08 -27.97 -4.79
CA VAL A 154 -15.70 -28.19 -6.10
C VAL A 154 -17.07 -27.53 -6.14
N GLY A 155 -17.30 -26.72 -7.17
CA GLY A 155 -18.58 -26.04 -7.33
C GLY A 155 -18.76 -25.39 -8.68
N THR A 156 -19.76 -24.52 -8.75
CA THR A 156 -20.11 -23.75 -9.94
C THR A 156 -20.40 -22.30 -9.57
N PHE A 157 -20.09 -21.37 -10.46
CA PHE A 157 -20.44 -19.96 -10.31
C PHE A 157 -20.79 -19.33 -11.66
N ALA A 158 -21.59 -18.27 -11.64
CA ALA A 158 -21.95 -17.47 -12.79
C ALA A 158 -21.86 -15.98 -12.43
N VAL A 159 -21.64 -15.13 -13.44
CA VAL A 159 -21.50 -13.69 -13.27
C VAL A 159 -22.54 -12.98 -14.13
N SER A 160 -23.57 -12.44 -13.51
CA SER A 160 -24.67 -11.77 -14.19
C SER A 160 -24.84 -10.37 -13.63
N SER A 161 -24.78 -9.34 -14.48
CA SER A 161 -25.04 -7.94 -14.07
C SER A 161 -24.22 -7.48 -12.86
N ASN A 162 -22.91 -7.80 -12.85
CA ASN A 162 -22.00 -7.57 -11.72
C ASN A 162 -22.37 -8.32 -10.42
N GLU A 163 -23.27 -9.28 -10.45
CA GLU A 163 -23.51 -10.17 -9.32
C GLU A 163 -22.85 -11.52 -9.60
N VAL A 164 -22.02 -11.97 -8.66
CA VAL A 164 -21.48 -13.33 -8.65
C VAL A 164 -22.45 -14.17 -7.86
N THR A 165 -22.94 -15.25 -8.48
CA THR A 165 -23.76 -16.26 -7.80
C THR A 165 -23.09 -17.61 -8.01
N GLY A 166 -23.12 -18.46 -6.99
CA GLY A 166 -22.52 -19.78 -7.10
C GLY A 166 -23.03 -20.77 -6.07
N GLU A 167 -22.59 -21.99 -6.25
CA GLU A 167 -22.95 -23.14 -5.45
C GLU A 167 -21.72 -24.02 -5.26
N LEU A 168 -21.34 -24.21 -4.00
CA LEU A 168 -20.40 -25.23 -3.58
C LEU A 168 -21.13 -26.58 -3.57
N LYS A 169 -20.64 -27.54 -4.35
CA LYS A 169 -21.20 -28.90 -4.40
C LYS A 169 -20.57 -29.80 -3.34
N SER A 170 -19.26 -29.68 -3.17
CA SER A 170 -18.50 -30.41 -2.16
C SER A 170 -17.26 -29.63 -1.80
N GLY A 171 -16.87 -29.66 -0.53
CA GLY A 171 -15.61 -29.11 -0.11
C GLY A 171 -15.01 -29.89 1.05
N SER A 172 -13.71 -29.85 1.17
CA SER A 172 -13.00 -30.25 2.38
C SER A 172 -11.83 -29.32 2.64
N PHE A 173 -11.41 -29.24 3.90
CA PHE A 173 -10.17 -28.58 4.27
C PHE A 173 -9.42 -29.37 5.33
N THR A 174 -8.09 -29.26 5.32
CA THR A 174 -7.19 -29.87 6.30
C THR A 174 -6.21 -28.80 6.78
N ILE A 175 -5.99 -28.72 8.09
CA ILE A 175 -4.95 -27.84 8.65
C ILE A 175 -3.68 -28.67 8.82
N PRO A 176 -2.58 -28.40 8.07
CA PRO A 176 -1.38 -29.21 8.14
C PRO A 176 -0.72 -29.18 9.52
N ASN A 177 -0.10 -30.30 9.89
CA ASN A 177 0.72 -30.40 11.10
C ASN A 177 1.92 -29.44 10.98
N GLY A 178 2.08 -28.53 11.94
CA GLY A 178 3.20 -27.59 11.97
C GLY A 178 2.86 -26.11 11.76
N LEU A 179 1.60 -25.77 11.49
CA LEU A 179 1.16 -24.37 11.62
C LEU A 179 1.31 -23.91 13.08
N LYS A 180 2.12 -22.85 13.29
CA LYS A 180 2.40 -22.29 14.62
C LYS A 180 1.14 -21.77 15.32
N TYR A 181 0.12 -21.40 14.54
CA TYR A 181 -1.14 -20.87 15.03
C TYR A 181 -2.29 -21.52 14.25
N ALA A 182 -3.02 -22.42 14.91
CA ALA A 182 -4.28 -22.93 14.42
C ALA A 182 -5.42 -22.04 14.93
N PRO A 183 -6.41 -21.69 14.11
CA PRO A 183 -7.60 -21.00 14.59
C PRO A 183 -8.34 -21.88 15.59
N GLN A 184 -8.70 -21.34 16.76
CA GLN A 184 -9.45 -22.09 17.78
C GLN A 184 -10.86 -22.46 17.31
N LYS A 185 -11.43 -21.63 16.42
CA LYS A 185 -12.76 -21.81 15.85
C LYS A 185 -12.79 -21.33 14.41
N ILE A 186 -13.36 -22.14 13.53
CA ILE A 186 -13.72 -21.79 12.17
C ILE A 186 -15.24 -21.64 12.15
N SER A 187 -15.70 -20.40 12.10
CA SER A 187 -17.12 -20.06 12.03
C SER A 187 -17.71 -20.35 10.66
N GLU A 188 -16.98 -20.06 9.59
CA GLU A 188 -17.51 -20.04 8.22
C GLU A 188 -16.42 -20.23 7.16
N ALA A 189 -16.84 -20.65 5.96
CA ALA A 189 -16.06 -20.62 4.73
C ALA A 189 -16.64 -19.53 3.81
N ALA A 190 -15.90 -18.45 3.60
CA ALA A 190 -16.31 -17.32 2.78
C ALA A 190 -15.81 -17.46 1.34
N PHE A 191 -16.66 -17.09 0.38
CA PHE A 191 -16.31 -16.94 -1.04
C PHE A 191 -16.14 -15.46 -1.36
N ARG A 192 -15.07 -15.17 -2.09
CA ARG A 192 -14.64 -13.82 -2.43
C ARG A 192 -14.05 -13.79 -3.84
N VAL A 193 -13.75 -12.58 -4.28
CA VAL A 193 -13.01 -12.28 -5.48
C VAL A 193 -11.67 -11.76 -5.07
N CYS A 194 -10.65 -12.43 -5.54
CA CYS A 194 -9.28 -11.97 -5.45
C CYS A 194 -8.98 -11.29 -6.78
N TYR A 195 -8.45 -10.08 -6.74
CA TYR A 195 -8.11 -9.35 -7.95
C TYR A 195 -6.81 -8.59 -7.80
N LEU A 196 -6.12 -8.40 -8.93
CA LEU A 196 -4.93 -7.59 -9.00
C LEU A 196 -5.28 -6.20 -9.52
N HIS A 197 -4.91 -5.19 -8.77
CA HIS A 197 -5.01 -3.79 -9.16
C HIS A 197 -3.63 -3.10 -9.04
N SER A 198 -3.37 -2.12 -9.90
CA SER A 198 -2.10 -1.41 -9.89
C SER A 198 -2.20 -0.17 -9.02
N VAL A 199 -1.41 -0.12 -7.96
CA VAL A 199 -1.31 1.01 -7.04
C VAL A 199 0.11 1.58 -7.14
N TYR A 200 0.23 2.80 -7.67
CA TYR A 200 1.51 3.47 -7.93
C TYR A 200 2.50 2.64 -8.77
N GLY A 201 1.99 1.97 -9.82
CA GLY A 201 2.80 1.15 -10.72
C GLY A 201 3.22 -0.21 -10.15
N ALA A 202 2.72 -0.57 -8.96
CA ALA A 202 2.92 -1.88 -8.37
C ALA A 202 1.61 -2.64 -8.35
N ASP A 203 1.63 -3.89 -8.79
CA ASP A 203 0.47 -4.75 -8.62
C ASP A 203 0.31 -5.09 -7.14
N GLN A 204 -0.90 -4.91 -6.64
CA GLN A 204 -1.33 -5.37 -5.34
C GLN A 204 -2.48 -6.33 -5.55
N MET A 205 -2.62 -7.28 -4.63
CA MET A 205 -3.77 -8.17 -4.58
C MET A 205 -4.72 -7.66 -3.51
N ASP A 206 -5.98 -7.57 -3.88
CA ASP A 206 -7.06 -7.13 -3.00
C ASP A 206 -8.23 -8.13 -3.08
N LEU A 207 -9.15 -8.00 -2.13
CA LEU A 207 -10.18 -8.99 -1.81
C LEU A 207 -11.54 -8.31 -1.76
N PHE A 208 -12.52 -8.88 -2.47
CA PHE A 208 -13.90 -8.40 -2.44
C PHE A 208 -14.93 -9.52 -2.19
N PRO A 209 -15.90 -9.37 -1.27
CA PRO A 209 -16.01 -8.27 -0.32
C PRO A 209 -14.89 -8.34 0.76
N PRO A 210 -14.52 -7.20 1.38
CA PRO A 210 -13.46 -7.16 2.38
C PRO A 210 -13.88 -7.84 3.70
N ILE A 211 -15.18 -7.86 4.00
CA ILE A 211 -15.75 -8.54 5.16
C ILE A 211 -16.77 -9.55 4.63
N ALA A 212 -16.68 -10.78 5.15
CA ALA A 212 -17.63 -11.82 4.83
C ALA A 212 -19.02 -11.46 5.39
N LYS A 213 -20.05 -11.69 4.58
CA LYS A 213 -21.46 -11.58 4.93
C LYS A 213 -22.06 -12.98 4.91
N SER A 214 -23.21 -13.15 5.57
CA SER A 214 -23.92 -14.43 5.60
C SER A 214 -24.32 -14.95 4.21
N GLU A 215 -24.44 -14.07 3.21
CA GLU A 215 -24.82 -14.43 1.84
C GLU A 215 -23.66 -14.95 0.98
N ASN A 216 -22.41 -14.67 1.36
CA ASN A 216 -21.23 -15.17 0.65
C ASN A 216 -20.40 -16.13 1.52
N ALA A 217 -20.95 -16.63 2.62
CA ALA A 217 -20.27 -17.53 3.52
C ALA A 217 -21.13 -18.74 3.89
N ILE A 218 -20.49 -19.90 4.00
CA ILE A 218 -21.12 -21.15 4.44
C ILE A 218 -20.78 -21.36 5.91
N PRO A 219 -21.76 -21.48 6.82
CA PRO A 219 -21.49 -21.67 8.24
C PRO A 219 -20.90 -23.06 8.49
N LEU A 220 -19.81 -23.11 9.27
CA LEU A 220 -19.10 -24.33 9.65
C LEU A 220 -19.19 -24.60 11.15
N ASN A 221 -18.91 -23.59 11.99
CA ASN A 221 -18.86 -23.72 13.46
C ASN A 221 -18.05 -24.92 13.97
N ILE A 222 -16.83 -25.08 13.45
CA ILE A 222 -15.93 -26.20 13.77
C ILE A 222 -14.78 -25.71 14.67
N ALA A 223 -14.38 -26.51 15.65
CA ALA A 223 -13.10 -26.35 16.34
C ALA A 223 -12.08 -27.28 15.68
N PRO A 224 -11.19 -26.77 14.81
CA PRO A 224 -10.34 -27.63 14.01
C PRO A 224 -9.18 -28.21 14.81
N GLU A 225 -8.85 -29.46 14.52
CA GLU A 225 -7.70 -30.19 15.00
C GLU A 225 -6.68 -30.28 13.86
N MET A 226 -5.40 -30.22 14.21
CA MET A 226 -4.30 -30.30 13.24
C MET A 226 -4.24 -31.69 12.60
N GLY A 227 -4.00 -31.74 11.30
CA GLY A 227 -3.92 -32.97 10.50
C GLY A 227 -5.26 -33.66 10.24
N LYS A 228 -6.37 -33.13 10.76
CA LYS A 228 -7.71 -33.68 10.55
C LYS A 228 -8.39 -32.99 9.38
N ALA A 229 -8.95 -33.80 8.49
CA ALA A 229 -9.76 -33.31 7.38
C ALA A 229 -11.19 -33.04 7.84
N TYR A 230 -11.76 -31.94 7.37
CA TYR A 230 -13.11 -31.49 7.67
C TYR A 230 -13.89 -31.28 6.38
N THR A 231 -15.13 -31.75 6.36
CA THR A 231 -16.03 -31.57 5.22
C THR A 231 -16.77 -30.23 5.33
N ILE A 232 -16.78 -29.47 4.24
CA ILE A 232 -17.57 -28.25 4.07
C ILE A 232 -18.90 -28.66 3.43
N PRO A 233 -20.04 -28.35 4.06
CA PRO A 233 -21.34 -28.70 3.51
C PRO A 233 -21.59 -27.94 2.20
N PRO A 234 -22.36 -28.51 1.26
CA PRO A 234 -22.78 -27.79 0.08
C PRO A 234 -23.57 -26.53 0.46
N GLY A 235 -23.42 -25.47 -0.33
CA GLY A 235 -24.03 -24.19 -0.01
C GLY A 235 -23.98 -23.21 -1.17
N LYS A 236 -24.92 -22.28 -1.18
CA LYS A 236 -24.98 -21.21 -2.18
C LYS A 236 -24.32 -19.96 -1.64
N PHE A 237 -23.68 -19.21 -2.54
CA PHE A 237 -23.07 -17.93 -2.22
C PHE A 237 -23.45 -16.89 -3.28
N LYS A 238 -23.55 -15.63 -2.85
CA LYS A 238 -23.75 -14.49 -3.74
C LYS A 238 -23.12 -13.21 -3.21
N PHE A 239 -22.66 -12.34 -4.11
CA PHE A 239 -22.20 -10.99 -3.78
C PHE A 239 -22.09 -10.11 -5.03
N GLN A 240 -22.15 -8.80 -4.86
CA GLN A 240 -22.07 -7.82 -5.95
C GLN A 240 -20.63 -7.35 -6.17
N LEU A 241 -20.07 -7.58 -7.35
CA LEU A 241 -18.81 -7.02 -7.82
C LEU A 241 -18.89 -5.49 -7.98
N PRO A 242 -17.89 -4.75 -7.48
CA PRO A 242 -17.67 -3.37 -7.85
C PRO A 242 -17.45 -3.22 -9.36
N SER A 243 -17.95 -2.12 -9.93
CA SER A 243 -17.84 -1.83 -11.37
C SER A 243 -16.41 -1.53 -11.84
N ASP A 244 -15.50 -1.25 -10.92
CA ASP A 244 -14.10 -0.88 -11.15
C ASP A 244 -13.13 -2.08 -11.14
N ILE A 245 -13.58 -3.28 -10.78
CA ILE A 245 -12.75 -4.48 -10.83
C ILE A 245 -12.50 -4.89 -12.28
N ASN A 246 -11.22 -5.03 -12.66
CA ASN A 246 -10.84 -5.57 -13.96
C ASN A 246 -11.08 -7.11 -13.98
N PRO A 247 -12.05 -7.61 -14.76
CA PRO A 247 -12.41 -9.03 -14.79
C PRO A 247 -11.25 -9.92 -15.26
N GLN A 248 -10.35 -9.41 -16.12
CA GLN A 248 -9.22 -10.20 -16.63
C GLN A 248 -8.17 -10.50 -15.57
N ARG A 249 -8.18 -9.75 -14.46
CA ARG A 249 -7.25 -9.90 -13.35
C ARG A 249 -7.96 -10.27 -12.05
N ALA A 250 -9.17 -10.84 -12.16
CA ALA A 250 -9.99 -11.24 -11.04
C ALA A 250 -10.31 -12.74 -11.12
N TRP A 251 -10.26 -13.42 -9.97
CA TRP A 251 -10.57 -14.84 -9.85
C TRP A 251 -11.37 -15.11 -8.58
N LEU A 252 -12.15 -16.19 -8.60
CA LEU A 252 -12.84 -16.66 -7.41
C LEU A 252 -11.81 -17.20 -6.40
N CYS A 253 -11.97 -16.82 -5.14
CA CYS A 253 -11.16 -17.32 -4.05
C CYS A 253 -12.01 -17.64 -2.81
N SER A 254 -11.45 -18.42 -1.89
CA SER A 254 -12.09 -18.78 -0.64
C SER A 254 -11.17 -18.53 0.55
N ALA A 255 -11.77 -18.27 1.71
CA ALA A 255 -11.09 -18.10 2.98
C ALA A 255 -11.90 -18.78 4.10
N LEU A 256 -11.21 -19.30 5.11
CA LEU A 256 -11.80 -19.75 6.37
C LEU A 256 -11.83 -18.56 7.33
N ASN A 257 -13.01 -18.20 7.81
CA ASN A 257 -13.22 -17.01 8.63
C ASN A 257 -12.80 -15.70 7.88
N THR A 258 -12.73 -14.57 8.59
CA THR A 258 -12.37 -13.28 7.96
C THR A 258 -10.93 -13.21 7.46
N ASP A 259 -10.01 -13.95 8.08
CA ASP A 259 -8.56 -13.67 7.99
C ASP A 259 -7.67 -14.89 7.72
N PHE A 260 -8.20 -16.12 7.59
CA PHE A 260 -7.39 -17.34 7.51
C PHE A 260 -7.53 -18.10 6.18
N GLY A 261 -6.41 -18.40 5.52
CA GLY A 261 -6.34 -19.37 4.42
C GLY A 261 -6.93 -18.90 3.09
N TYR A 262 -6.37 -17.84 2.52
CA TYR A 262 -6.74 -17.39 1.17
C TYR A 262 -6.17 -18.33 0.11
N ILE A 263 -7.05 -18.93 -0.70
CA ILE A 263 -6.65 -19.69 -1.89
C ILE A 263 -7.23 -19.03 -3.12
N PRO A 264 -6.46 -18.91 -4.22
CA PRO A 264 -5.02 -19.21 -4.36
C PRO A 264 -4.19 -17.94 -4.18
N MET A 265 -3.34 -17.89 -3.16
CA MET A 265 -2.14 -17.05 -3.16
C MET A 265 -0.96 -17.94 -3.58
N GLN A 266 -0.26 -17.57 -4.65
CA GLN A 266 1.09 -18.08 -4.94
C GLN A 266 2.12 -17.22 -4.22
#